data_AF-A0A0G0HSQ3-F1
#
_entry.id   AF-A0A0G0HSQ3-F1
#
_cell.length_a   1.000
_cell.length_b   1.000
_cell.length_c   1.000
_cell.angle_alpha   90.00
_cell.angle_beta   90.00
_cell.angle_gamma   90.00
#
_symmetry.space_group_name_H-M   'P 1'
#
loop_
_entity.id
_entity.type
_entity.pdbx_description
1 polymer ?
#
loop_
_entity_poly.entity_id
_entity_poly.type
_entity_poly.pdbx_seq_one_letter_code
_entity_poly.pdbx_strand_id
1 'polypeptide(L)'
;MNIVVGELDEESYIFPVLGNFGVDVQRLTERRSEYLQSFKSLIAKTYPGTNLQILSWSEIANSGLIVLDKLPSLSFIVDESRRMKDFFKPGGYYDGLPEPNPQQLIQMARLKMQTYTRQGNTLKKLFPNAIGIQNESPALLRTLMINAGLKAEAQETIPYIYPFNERRNIY
;
A
#
# COMPACT_ATOMS: atom_id res chain seq x y z
N MET A 1 -12.42 10.45 -14.09
CA MET A 1 -11.92 9.16 -13.52
C MET A 1 -10.75 9.50 -12.61
N ASN A 2 -10.68 8.88 -11.43
CA ASN A 2 -9.67 9.22 -10.43
C ASN A 2 -8.60 8.12 -10.39
N ILE A 3 -7.34 8.52 -10.33
CA ILE A 3 -6.20 7.63 -10.07
C ILE A 3 -5.68 7.99 -8.69
N VAL A 4 -5.65 7.00 -7.80
CA VAL A 4 -5.08 7.15 -6.46
C VAL A 4 -3.70 6.53 -6.44
N VAL A 5 -2.71 7.31 -6.01
CA VAL A 5 -1.32 6.87 -5.82
C VAL A 5 -1.13 6.54 -4.34
N GLY A 6 -0.47 5.43 -4.02
CA GLY A 6 -0.11 5.07 -2.64
C GLY A 6 1.38 5.32 -2.39
N GLU A 7 1.70 6.33 -1.59
CA GLU A 7 3.08 6.83 -1.41
C GLU A 7 3.62 6.81 0.03
N LEU A 8 2.93 6.17 0.99
CA LEU A 8 3.19 6.30 2.44
C LEU A 8 3.54 4.99 3.15
N ASP A 9 4.07 4.01 2.43
CA ASP A 9 4.28 2.67 2.95
C ASP A 9 5.27 2.63 4.13
N GLU A 10 6.40 3.34 4.02
CA GLU A 10 7.45 3.32 5.04
C GLU A 10 6.98 3.91 6.36
N GLU A 11 6.24 5.02 6.29
CA GLU A 11 5.67 5.69 7.46
C GLU A 11 4.53 4.90 8.11
N SER A 12 3.88 4.05 7.33
CA SER A 12 2.72 3.29 7.79
C SER A 12 3.11 2.06 8.61
N TYR A 13 4.20 1.38 8.26
CA TYR A 13 4.51 0.08 8.87
C TYR A 13 6.00 -0.25 9.04
N ILE A 14 6.93 0.58 8.56
CA ILE A 14 8.38 0.41 8.78
C ILE A 14 8.86 1.32 9.92
N PHE A 15 8.70 2.64 9.76
CA PHE A 15 9.18 3.63 10.72
C PHE A 15 8.56 3.48 12.13
N PRO A 16 7.27 3.12 12.28
CA PRO A 16 6.71 2.90 13.60
C PRO A 16 7.36 1.75 14.39
N VAL A 17 8.06 0.82 13.72
CA VAL A 17 8.68 -0.35 14.36
C VAL A 17 10.20 -0.21 14.50
N LEU A 18 10.85 0.35 13.48
CA LEU A 18 12.32 0.39 13.40
C LEU A 18 12.89 1.80 13.60
N GLY A 19 12.03 2.81 13.73
CA GLY A 19 12.42 4.20 13.61
C GLY A 19 12.62 4.63 12.16
N ASN A 20 12.90 5.91 11.96
CA ASN A 20 13.06 6.48 10.62
C ASN A 20 14.51 6.38 10.09
N PHE A 21 15.43 5.72 10.80
CA PHE A 21 16.85 5.58 10.42
C PHE A 21 17.57 6.91 10.12
N GLY A 22 17.14 8.02 10.73
CA GLY A 22 17.70 9.34 10.46
C GLY A 22 17.25 9.95 9.12
N VAL A 23 16.20 9.40 8.49
CA VAL A 23 15.58 9.98 7.30
C VAL A 23 15.12 11.40 7.59
N ASP A 24 15.55 12.33 6.74
CA ASP A 24 15.03 13.68 6.68
C ASP A 24 13.60 13.66 6.12
N VAL A 25 12.64 13.84 7.02
CA VAL A 25 11.20 13.79 6.72
C VAL A 25 10.82 14.91 5.74
N GLN A 26 11.42 16.10 5.86
CA GLN A 26 11.13 17.19 4.94
C GLN A 26 11.56 16.82 3.53
N ARG A 27 12.78 16.30 3.37
CA ARG A 27 13.28 15.84 2.07
C ARG A 27 12.45 14.68 1.50
N LEU A 28 11.96 13.78 2.36
CA LEU A 28 11.07 12.68 1.94
C LEU A 28 9.74 13.24 1.38
N THR A 29 9.14 14.20 2.07
CA THR A 29 7.92 14.88 1.64
C THR A 29 8.12 15.61 0.31
N GLU A 30 9.25 16.31 0.14
CA GLU A 30 9.62 16.98 -1.11
C GLU A 30 9.72 15.97 -2.27
N ARG A 31 10.47 14.87 -2.08
CA ARG A 31 10.61 13.82 -3.11
C ARG A 31 9.28 13.20 -3.53
N ARG A 32 8.37 12.97 -2.58
CA ARG A 32 7.02 12.45 -2.89
C ARG A 32 6.20 13.46 -3.69
N SER A 33 6.29 14.74 -3.33
CA SER A 33 5.63 15.82 -4.07
C SER A 33 6.16 15.91 -5.51
N GLU A 34 7.48 15.85 -5.70
CA GLU A 34 8.12 15.86 -7.02
C GLU A 34 7.71 14.65 -7.86
N TYR A 35 7.68 13.45 -7.26
CA TYR A 35 7.19 12.24 -7.91
C TYR A 35 5.74 12.39 -8.37
N LEU A 36 4.86 12.88 -7.49
CA LEU A 36 3.44 13.06 -7.81
C LEU A 36 3.24 14.08 -8.95
N GLN A 37 3.98 15.19 -8.93
CA GLN A 37 3.93 16.18 -10.01
C GLN A 37 4.44 15.60 -11.33
N SER A 38 5.56 14.88 -11.30
CA SER A 38 6.12 14.21 -12.48
C SER A 38 5.14 13.20 -13.07
N PHE A 39 4.48 12.41 -12.21
CA PHE A 39 3.47 11.45 -12.61
C PHE A 39 2.23 12.15 -13.22
N LYS A 40 1.74 13.23 -12.59
CA LYS A 40 0.66 14.07 -13.14
C LYS A 40 1.00 14.60 -14.54
N SER A 41 2.20 15.14 -14.73
CA SER A 41 2.67 15.63 -16.03
C SER A 41 2.75 14.52 -17.09
N LEU A 42 3.25 13.34 -16.71
CA LEU A 42 3.33 12.19 -17.61
C LEU A 42 1.95 11.72 -18.07
N ILE A 43 0.98 11.60 -17.15
CA ILE A 43 -0.39 11.19 -17.47
C ILE A 43 -1.07 12.24 -18.37
N ALA A 44 -0.94 13.53 -18.07
CA ALA A 44 -1.50 14.61 -18.89
C ALA A 44 -0.95 14.58 -20.33
N LYS A 45 0.34 14.29 -20.50
CA LYS A 45 0.97 14.15 -21.82
C LYS A 45 0.53 12.88 -22.55
N THR A 46 0.36 11.78 -21.84
CA THR A 46 0.04 10.46 -22.43
C THR A 46 -1.43 10.36 -22.82
N TYR A 47 -2.32 11.00 -22.06
CA TYR A 47 -3.78 10.95 -22.25
C TYR A 47 -4.36 12.36 -22.38
N PRO A 48 -3.98 13.12 -23.44
CA PRO A 48 -4.45 14.49 -23.62
C PRO A 48 -5.97 14.55 -23.77
N GLY A 49 -6.60 15.58 -23.20
CA GLY A 49 -8.05 15.79 -23.29
C GLY A 49 -8.89 14.92 -22.35
N THR A 50 -8.28 14.07 -21.53
CA THR A 50 -8.99 13.30 -20.50
C THR A 50 -9.13 14.09 -19.20
N ASN A 51 -10.27 13.97 -18.52
CA ASN A 51 -10.49 14.57 -17.20
C ASN A 51 -10.06 13.58 -16.09
N LEU A 52 -8.78 13.20 -16.10
CA LEU A 52 -8.18 12.34 -15.09
C LEU A 52 -7.71 13.17 -13.90
N GLN A 53 -8.22 12.85 -12.72
CA GLN A 53 -7.74 13.45 -11.48
C GLN A 53 -6.76 12.49 -10.81
N ILE A 54 -5.55 12.97 -10.54
CA ILE A 54 -4.55 12.22 -9.76
C ILE A 54 -4.62 12.69 -8.31
N LEU A 55 -4.94 11.76 -7.41
CA LEU A 55 -5.00 11.96 -5.97
C LEU A 55 -3.89 11.15 -5.32
N SER A 56 -3.27 11.70 -4.27
CA SER A 56 -2.34 10.96 -3.43
C SER A 56 -3.07 10.31 -2.25
N TRP A 57 -2.50 9.24 -1.70
CA TRP A 57 -3.06 8.58 -0.55
C TRP A 57 -3.00 9.48 0.68
N SER A 58 -1.95 10.29 0.84
CA SER A 58 -1.86 11.29 1.92
C SER A 58 -3.01 12.31 1.90
N GLU A 59 -3.38 12.83 0.72
CA GLU A 59 -4.53 13.72 0.56
C GLU A 59 -5.84 13.03 0.97
N ILE A 60 -5.98 11.74 0.66
CA ILE A 60 -7.19 10.96 0.96
C ILE A 60 -7.25 10.54 2.43
N ALA A 61 -6.13 10.08 3.01
CA ALA A 61 -6.06 9.54 4.36
C ALA A 61 -6.38 10.59 5.44
N ASN A 62 -6.04 11.86 5.16
CA ASN A 62 -6.32 12.99 6.04
C ASN A 62 -7.83 13.38 6.07
N SER A 63 -8.66 12.80 5.22
CA SER A 63 -10.13 13.06 5.18
C SER A 63 -10.93 12.40 6.31
N GLY A 64 -10.27 11.84 7.33
CA GLY A 64 -10.90 11.45 8.60
C GLY A 64 -11.61 10.10 8.61
N LEU A 65 -11.17 9.10 7.84
CA LEU A 65 -11.86 7.80 7.75
C LEU A 65 -11.12 6.62 8.41
N ILE A 66 -11.78 6.15 9.48
CA ILE A 66 -12.03 4.79 9.99
C ILE A 66 -10.81 3.90 10.33
N VAL A 67 -10.73 3.58 11.63
CA VAL A 67 -10.01 2.44 12.22
C VAL A 67 -10.89 1.20 12.11
N LEU A 68 -10.34 0.06 11.71
CA LEU A 68 -11.05 -1.21 11.68
C LEU A 68 -10.69 -2.09 12.88
N ASP A 69 -11.73 -2.67 13.48
CA ASP A 69 -11.65 -3.52 14.68
C ASP A 69 -11.35 -4.99 14.38
N LYS A 70 -11.38 -5.43 13.12
CA LYS A 70 -11.17 -6.84 12.75
C LYS A 70 -10.04 -7.01 11.75
N LEU A 71 -8.91 -7.49 12.26
CA LEU A 71 -7.79 -7.97 11.45
C LEU A 71 -8.11 -9.34 10.84
N PRO A 72 -7.58 -9.66 9.65
CA PRO A 72 -7.62 -11.03 9.13
C PRO A 72 -6.76 -12.00 9.97
N SER A 73 -6.84 -13.28 9.62
CA SER A 73 -6.28 -14.38 10.42
C SER A 73 -4.80 -14.22 10.75
N LEU A 74 -4.42 -14.69 11.95
CA LEU A 74 -3.03 -14.72 12.42
C LEU A 74 -2.06 -15.44 11.47
N SER A 75 -2.52 -16.46 10.73
CA SER A 75 -1.71 -17.18 9.74
C SER A 75 -1.17 -16.27 8.64
N PHE A 76 -1.98 -15.32 8.17
CA PHE A 76 -1.61 -14.39 7.12
C PHE A 76 -0.45 -13.48 7.52
N ILE A 77 -0.52 -12.97 8.75
CA ILE A 77 0.50 -12.10 9.34
C ILE A 77 1.85 -12.84 9.43
N VAL A 78 1.83 -14.13 9.76
CA VAL A 78 3.05 -14.94 9.87
C VAL A 78 3.68 -15.18 8.50
N ASP A 79 2.88 -15.45 7.46
CA ASP A 79 3.43 -15.64 6.12
C ASP A 79 3.99 -14.34 5.54
N GLU A 80 3.33 -13.22 5.79
CA GLU A 80 3.85 -11.91 5.39
C GLU A 80 5.12 -11.52 6.15
N SER A 81 5.20 -11.80 7.45
CA SER A 81 6.41 -11.49 8.23
C SER A 81 7.63 -12.27 7.71
N ARG A 82 7.45 -13.52 7.26
CA ARG A 82 8.51 -14.29 6.60
C ARG A 82 8.95 -13.65 5.29
N ARG A 83 8.01 -13.19 4.44
CA ARG A 83 8.34 -12.46 3.20
C ARG A 83 9.06 -11.14 3.47
N MET A 84 8.62 -10.40 4.49
CA MET A 84 9.24 -9.12 4.85
C MET A 84 10.71 -9.27 5.23
N LYS A 85 11.10 -10.41 5.81
CA LYS A 85 12.51 -10.72 6.09
C LYS A 85 13.38 -10.66 4.83
N ASP A 86 12.86 -11.11 3.69
CA ASP A 86 13.64 -11.14 2.45
C ASP A 86 13.95 -9.74 1.91
N PHE A 87 13.17 -8.72 2.29
CA PHE A 87 13.46 -7.33 1.89
C PHE A 87 14.71 -6.74 2.54
N PHE A 88 15.17 -7.29 3.66
CA PHE A 88 16.36 -6.81 4.39
C PHE A 88 17.63 -7.62 4.06
N LYS A 89 17.52 -8.65 3.22
CA LYS A 89 18.68 -9.42 2.76
C LYS A 89 19.50 -8.61 1.75
N PRO A 90 20.79 -8.94 1.54
CA PRO A 90 21.60 -8.33 0.48
C PRO A 90 20.90 -8.39 -0.89
N GLY A 91 20.84 -7.25 -1.58
CA GLY A 91 20.11 -7.07 -2.84
C GLY A 91 18.58 -6.91 -2.69
N GLY A 92 18.05 -6.90 -1.47
CA GLY A 92 16.66 -6.62 -1.16
C GLY A 92 16.34 -5.12 -1.19
N TYR A 93 15.04 -4.79 -1.06
CA TYR A 93 14.57 -3.41 -1.12
C TYR A 93 15.09 -2.52 0.04
N TYR A 94 15.33 -3.13 1.20
CA TYR A 94 15.86 -2.48 2.41
C TYR A 94 17.31 -2.90 2.71
N ASP A 95 18.06 -3.30 1.68
CA ASP A 95 19.48 -3.64 1.84
C ASP A 95 20.26 -2.49 2.51
N GLY A 96 21.15 -2.85 3.43
CA GLY A 96 21.93 -1.92 4.25
C GLY A 96 21.21 -1.36 5.48
N LEU A 97 19.90 -1.63 5.67
CA LEU A 97 19.20 -1.30 6.93
C LEU A 97 19.35 -2.42 7.97
N PRO A 98 19.29 -2.10 9.28
CA PRO A 98 19.30 -3.12 10.33
C PRO A 98 18.19 -4.15 10.16
N GLU A 99 18.54 -5.44 10.17
CA GLU A 99 17.56 -6.52 10.02
C GLU A 99 16.64 -6.58 11.26
N PRO A 100 15.31 -6.49 11.08
CA PRO A 100 14.36 -6.58 12.19
C PRO A 100 14.32 -7.97 12.81
N ASN A 101 14.17 -8.02 14.13
CA ASN A 101 13.98 -9.28 14.84
C ASN A 101 12.59 -9.91 14.54
N PRO A 102 12.35 -11.19 14.88
CA PRO A 102 11.09 -11.85 14.56
C PRO A 102 9.82 -11.15 15.10
N GLN A 103 9.89 -10.53 16.28
CA GLN A 103 8.75 -9.80 16.85
C GLN A 103 8.46 -8.52 16.08
N GLN A 104 9.52 -7.79 15.70
CA GLN A 104 9.43 -6.60 14.85
C GLN A 104 8.82 -6.94 13.48
N LEU A 105 9.29 -8.02 12.83
CA LEU A 105 8.73 -8.49 11.55
C LEU A 105 7.22 -8.79 11.65
N ILE A 106 6.78 -9.44 12.72
CA ILE A 106 5.35 -9.72 12.96
C ILE A 106 4.57 -8.41 13.16
N GLN A 107 5.12 -7.46 13.91
CA GLN A 107 4.49 -6.16 14.13
C GLN A 107 4.38 -5.35 12.84
N MET A 108 5.44 -5.33 12.02
CA MET A 108 5.43 -4.66 10.72
C MET A 108 4.39 -5.29 9.79
N ALA A 109 4.31 -6.63 9.73
CA ALA A 109 3.29 -7.33 8.93
C ALA A 109 1.86 -7.00 9.40
N ARG A 110 1.64 -6.87 10.72
CA ARG A 110 0.35 -6.43 11.28
C ARG A 110 0.00 -5.01 10.85
N LEU A 111 0.94 -4.07 10.96
CA LEU A 111 0.73 -2.69 10.55
C LEU A 111 0.48 -2.59 9.04
N LYS A 112 1.26 -3.31 8.21
CA LYS A 112 1.06 -3.36 6.76
C LYS A 112 -0.35 -3.86 6.42
N MET A 113 -0.80 -4.93 7.08
CA MET A 113 -2.15 -5.46 6.93
C MET A 113 -3.22 -4.42 7.28
N GLN A 114 -3.07 -3.75 8.44
CA GLN A 114 -3.98 -2.69 8.89
C GLN A 114 -4.06 -1.54 7.88
N THR A 115 -2.92 -1.10 7.37
CA THR A 115 -2.83 -0.01 6.40
C THR A 115 -3.58 -0.35 5.12
N TYR A 116 -3.35 -1.55 4.55
CA TYR A 116 -3.99 -1.95 3.30
C TYR A 116 -5.50 -2.14 3.49
N THR A 117 -5.92 -2.74 4.61
CA THR A 117 -7.33 -2.89 4.96
C THR A 117 -8.03 -1.54 5.11
N ARG A 118 -7.39 -0.56 5.77
CA ARG A 118 -7.89 0.81 5.86
C ARG A 118 -8.01 1.44 4.48
N GLN A 119 -6.99 1.31 3.64
CA GLN A 119 -7.00 1.80 2.26
C GLN A 119 -8.21 1.28 1.49
N GLY A 120 -8.49 -0.03 1.54
CA GLY A 120 -9.62 -0.62 0.82
C GLY A 120 -10.97 -0.08 1.27
N ASN A 121 -11.20 0.00 2.58
CA ASN A 121 -12.44 0.54 3.11
C ASN A 121 -12.62 2.02 2.77
N THR A 122 -11.56 2.83 2.89
CA THR A 122 -11.60 4.25 2.49
C THR A 122 -11.90 4.39 1.00
N LEU A 123 -11.19 3.65 0.14
CA LEU A 123 -11.38 3.69 -1.30
C LEU A 123 -12.80 3.27 -1.71
N LYS A 124 -13.35 2.21 -1.13
CA LYS A 124 -14.73 1.77 -1.43
C LYS A 124 -15.76 2.82 -1.00
N LYS A 125 -15.55 3.50 0.13
CA LYS A 125 -16.45 4.55 0.61
C LYS A 125 -16.43 5.79 -0.29
N LEU A 126 -15.24 6.24 -0.72
CA LEU A 126 -15.09 7.45 -1.52
C LEU A 126 -15.36 7.20 -3.01
N PHE A 127 -15.03 6.01 -3.50
CA PHE A 127 -15.11 5.62 -4.90
C PHE A 127 -15.78 4.24 -5.02
N PRO A 128 -17.11 4.15 -4.84
CA PRO A 128 -17.83 2.87 -4.78
C PRO A 128 -17.71 2.01 -6.04
N ASN A 129 -17.45 2.65 -7.19
CA ASN A 129 -17.30 2.01 -8.49
C ASN A 129 -15.82 1.90 -8.94
N ALA A 130 -14.87 2.03 -8.01
CA ALA A 130 -13.45 1.93 -8.34
C ALA A 130 -13.07 0.53 -8.82
N ILE A 131 -12.10 0.48 -9.74
CA ILE A 131 -11.39 -0.74 -10.13
C ILE A 131 -9.94 -0.56 -9.72
N GLY A 132 -9.43 -1.50 -8.93
CA GLY A 132 -8.04 -1.51 -8.51
C GLY A 132 -7.13 -2.05 -9.62
N ILE A 133 -5.93 -1.46 -9.73
CA ILE A 133 -4.86 -2.00 -10.57
C ILE A 133 -3.75 -2.44 -9.63
N GLN A 134 -3.42 -3.73 -9.61
CA GLN A 134 -2.38 -4.25 -8.73
C GLN A 134 -1.10 -4.53 -9.51
N ASN A 135 -0.01 -3.93 -9.05
CA ASN A 135 1.33 -4.06 -9.62
C ASN A 135 2.37 -4.54 -8.60
N GLU A 136 2.07 -4.49 -7.30
CA GLU A 136 2.97 -5.00 -6.26
C GLU A 136 2.86 -6.53 -6.19
N SER A 137 4.01 -7.21 -6.13
CA SER A 137 4.08 -8.66 -5.96
C SER A 137 4.13 -9.04 -4.46
N PRO A 138 3.43 -10.10 -4.02
CA PRO A 138 2.52 -10.96 -4.80
C PRO A 138 1.15 -10.29 -5.00
N ALA A 139 0.66 -10.24 -6.23
CA ALA A 139 -0.47 -9.36 -6.55
C ALA A 139 -1.78 -9.77 -5.86
N LEU A 140 -2.11 -11.07 -5.85
CA LEU A 140 -3.33 -11.52 -5.18
C LEU A 140 -3.27 -11.25 -3.69
N LEU A 141 -2.09 -11.42 -3.08
CA LEU A 141 -1.89 -11.15 -1.67
C LEU A 141 -2.24 -9.69 -1.35
N ARG A 142 -1.72 -8.74 -2.12
CA ARG A 142 -2.02 -7.31 -1.94
C ARG A 142 -3.50 -7.00 -2.14
N THR A 143 -4.13 -7.60 -3.15
CA THR A 143 -5.59 -7.50 -3.33
C THR A 143 -6.37 -8.04 -2.15
N LEU A 144 -5.96 -9.19 -1.59
CA LEU A 144 -6.59 -9.78 -0.42
C LEU A 144 -6.45 -8.86 0.80
N MET A 145 -5.28 -8.22 0.96
CA MET A 145 -5.04 -7.29 2.07
C MET A 145 -5.95 -6.07 2.00
N ILE A 146 -6.08 -5.48 0.80
CA ILE A 146 -6.92 -4.30 0.59
C ILE A 146 -8.39 -4.64 0.85
N ASN A 147 -8.86 -5.78 0.34
CA ASN A 147 -10.25 -6.19 0.47
C ASN A 147 -10.59 -6.88 1.81
N ALA A 148 -9.64 -7.05 2.73
CA ALA A 148 -9.87 -7.84 3.94
C ALA A 148 -10.95 -7.25 4.86
N GLY A 149 -10.95 -5.93 5.05
CA GLY A 149 -11.97 -5.22 5.85
C GLY A 149 -13.36 -5.38 5.27
N LEU A 150 -13.50 -5.08 3.97
CA LEU A 150 -14.75 -5.26 3.23
C LEU A 150 -15.30 -6.69 3.35
N LYS A 151 -14.44 -7.70 3.21
CA LYS A 151 -14.84 -9.12 3.39
C LYS A 151 -15.29 -9.43 4.81
N ALA A 152 -14.57 -8.95 5.82
CA ALA A 152 -14.92 -9.16 7.22
C ALA A 152 -16.28 -8.53 7.61
N GLU A 153 -16.66 -7.46 6.90
CA GLU A 153 -17.93 -6.77 7.05
C GLU A 153 -19.02 -7.26 6.08
N ALA A 154 -18.76 -8.34 5.33
CA ALA A 154 -19.64 -8.89 4.29
C ALA A 154 -20.08 -7.85 3.22
N GLN A 155 -19.22 -6.87 2.94
CA GLN A 155 -19.43 -5.86 1.91
C GLN A 155 -18.89 -6.31 0.55
N GLU A 156 -19.37 -5.66 -0.51
CA GLU A 156 -18.82 -5.82 -1.86
C GLU A 156 -17.36 -5.36 -1.92
N THR A 157 -16.49 -6.24 -2.42
CA THR A 157 -15.06 -5.95 -2.57
C THR A 157 -14.76 -5.07 -3.78
N ILE A 158 -13.64 -4.35 -3.75
CA ILE A 158 -13.12 -3.64 -4.91
C ILE A 158 -12.61 -4.67 -5.94
N PRO A 159 -13.08 -4.67 -7.19
CA PRO A 159 -12.54 -5.54 -8.24
C PRO A 159 -11.13 -5.10 -8.64
N TYR A 160 -10.24 -6.06 -8.92
CA TYR A 160 -8.85 -5.79 -9.33
C TYR A 160 -8.51 -6.39 -10.68
N ILE A 161 -7.70 -5.65 -11.44
CA ILE A 161 -7.02 -6.14 -12.64
C ILE A 161 -5.50 -6.20 -12.41
N TYR A 162 -4.84 -7.11 -13.13
CA TYR A 162 -3.42 -7.45 -12.93
C TYR A 162 -2.62 -7.32 -14.24
N PRO A 163 -2.58 -6.13 -14.88
CA PRO A 163 -2.05 -5.99 -16.23
C PRO A 163 -0.54 -6.28 -16.35
N PHE A 164 0.20 -6.19 -15.25
CA PHE A 164 1.66 -6.28 -15.22
C PHE A 164 2.20 -7.51 -14.48
N ASN A 165 1.32 -8.35 -13.93
CA ASN A 165 1.74 -9.55 -13.21
C ASN A 165 1.60 -10.77 -14.12
N GLU A 166 2.70 -11.48 -14.36
CA GLU A 166 2.66 -12.77 -15.04
C GLU A 166 1.80 -13.75 -14.23
N ARG A 167 1.09 -14.68 -14.91
CA ARG A 167 0.19 -15.66 -14.25
C ARG A 167 0.83 -16.45 -13.10
N ARG A 168 2.17 -16.56 -13.08
CA ARG A 168 2.95 -17.28 -12.05
C ARG A 168 3.20 -16.46 -10.77
N ASN A 169 3.06 -15.14 -10.80
CA ASN A 169 3.31 -14.22 -9.67
C ASN A 169 2.01 -13.76 -8.98
N ILE A 170 0.89 -14.43 -9.29
CA ILE A 170 -0.41 -14.19 -8.67
C ILE A 170 -0.51 -14.92 -7.32
N TYR A 171 0.33 -15.92 -7.03
CA TYR A 171 0.29 -16.68 -5.77
C TYR A 171 1.42 -16.31 -4.82
#